data_AF-A0A973MT86-F1
#
_entry.id   AF-A0A973MT86-F1
#
_cell.length_a   1.000
_cell.length_b   1.000
_cell.length_c   1.000
_cell.angle_alpha   90.00
_cell.angle_beta   90.00
_cell.angle_gamma   90.00
#
_symmetry.space_group_name_H-M   'P 1'
#
loop_
_entity.id
_entity.type
_entity.pdbx_description
1 polymer ?
#
loop_
_entity_poly.entity_id
_entity_poly.type
_entity_poly.pdbx_seq_one_letter_code
_entity_poly.pdbx_strand_id
1 'polypeptide(L)'
;MTSKGVLDWSKGIQGDLTITFTSGEMAENLAESDMPGTMRILYLPGNFYMNVGDGAAAKELSGKHWVGYSLKDMAKYSGNSTASLMKQLEDTTPSKSVDALLAMPVTRNLGPAVINGVQTTHFQALVSLDNLDATAGRQLTAAEKARVRANFSKAGITSETIDLFVTKDDLPIQESLVKETAAGQMKTITTYSDYGVAVHPKAPPAYDTASLDEAMNSGDGSDDSGY
;
A
#
# COMPACT_ATOMS: atom_id res chain seq x y z
N MET A 1 9.32 -3.30 -6.63
CA MET A 1 8.90 -3.54 -5.22
C MET A 1 8.03 -4.78 -5.17
N THR A 2 8.19 -5.62 -4.16
CA THR A 2 7.28 -6.72 -3.84
C THR A 2 6.84 -6.58 -2.38
N SER A 3 5.66 -7.11 -2.05
CA SER A 3 5.21 -7.22 -0.67
C SER A 3 4.51 -8.55 -0.43
N LYS A 4 4.64 -9.08 0.78
CA LYS A 4 4.02 -10.34 1.20
C LYS A 4 3.69 -10.27 2.68
N GLY A 5 2.48 -10.67 3.04
CA GLY A 5 2.05 -10.61 4.43
C GLY A 5 0.68 -11.20 4.65
N VAL A 6 0.22 -11.08 5.88
CA VAL A 6 -1.14 -11.43 6.30
C VAL A 6 -1.78 -10.18 6.89
N LEU A 7 -3.02 -9.90 6.49
CA LEU A 7 -3.77 -8.71 6.88
C LEU A 7 -5.19 -9.11 7.30
N ASP A 8 -5.74 -8.38 8.28
CA ASP A 8 -7.13 -8.43 8.73
C ASP A 8 -7.66 -7.00 8.82
N TRP A 9 -8.85 -6.78 8.30
CA TRP A 9 -9.53 -5.47 8.27
C TRP A 9 -10.80 -5.44 9.13
N SER A 10 -11.17 -6.55 9.78
CA SER A 10 -12.45 -6.73 10.47
C SER A 10 -12.66 -5.76 11.64
N LYS A 11 -11.58 -5.27 12.25
CA LYS A 11 -11.58 -4.33 13.39
C LYS A 11 -10.53 -3.23 13.22
N GLY A 12 -10.43 -2.70 12.00
CA GLY A 12 -9.29 -1.89 11.56
C GLY A 12 -8.15 -2.78 11.06
N ILE A 13 -7.16 -2.16 10.40
CA ILE A 13 -6.06 -2.91 9.79
C ILE A 13 -5.13 -3.50 10.86
N GLN A 14 -4.94 -4.81 10.80
CA GLN A 14 -3.96 -5.56 11.58
C GLN A 14 -3.19 -6.46 10.63
N GLY A 15 -1.92 -6.72 10.93
CA GLY A 15 -1.16 -7.66 10.14
C GLY A 15 0.35 -7.56 10.25
N ASP A 16 0.98 -8.38 9.44
CA ASP A 16 2.43 -8.54 9.36
C ASP A 16 2.81 -8.61 7.89
N LEU A 17 3.50 -7.57 7.43
CA LEU A 17 3.82 -7.35 6.03
C LEU A 17 5.33 -7.22 5.89
N THR A 18 5.91 -7.96 4.95
CA THR A 18 7.28 -7.75 4.50
C THR A 18 7.24 -7.08 3.14
N ILE A 19 7.98 -5.99 2.98
CA ILE A 19 8.11 -5.22 1.74
C ILE A 19 9.56 -5.26 1.30
N THR A 20 9.80 -5.58 0.04
CA THR A 20 11.13 -5.55 -0.59
C THR A 20 11.16 -4.55 -1.72
N PHE A 21 12.06 -3.57 -1.62
CA PHE A 21 12.35 -2.59 -2.66
C PHE A 21 13.42 -3.17 -3.57
N THR A 22 13.02 -3.49 -4.80
CA THR A 22 13.86 -4.21 -5.77
C THR A 22 14.59 -3.28 -6.74
N SER A 23 14.11 -2.04 -6.89
CA SER A 23 14.58 -1.07 -7.89
C SER A 23 13.93 0.31 -7.65
N GLY A 24 14.48 1.34 -8.30
CA GLY A 24 13.98 2.71 -8.28
C GLY A 24 14.54 3.54 -7.13
N GLU A 25 14.21 4.82 -7.11
CA GLU A 25 14.78 5.82 -6.18
C GLU A 25 14.73 5.38 -4.71
N MET A 26 13.64 4.78 -4.25
CA MET A 26 13.57 4.27 -2.87
C MET A 26 14.57 3.12 -2.60
N ALA A 27 14.74 2.20 -3.56
CA ALA A 27 15.70 1.11 -3.40
C ALA A 27 17.15 1.63 -3.43
N GLU A 28 17.42 2.64 -4.26
CA GLU A 28 18.69 3.34 -4.36
C GLU A 28 19.00 4.09 -3.06
N ASN A 29 18.07 4.91 -2.56
CA ASN A 29 18.21 5.65 -1.30
C ASN A 29 18.43 4.72 -0.09
N LEU A 30 17.72 3.60 -0.02
CA LEU A 30 17.93 2.60 1.03
C LEU A 30 19.35 2.00 0.95
N ALA A 31 19.84 1.70 -0.25
CA ALA A 31 21.18 1.18 -0.45
C ALA A 31 22.26 2.21 -0.10
N GLU A 32 22.09 3.48 -0.50
CA GLU A 32 22.99 4.58 -0.15
C GLU A 32 23.06 4.83 1.35
N SER A 33 21.95 4.63 2.07
CA SER A 33 21.84 4.82 3.51
C SER A 33 22.21 3.58 4.34
N ASP A 34 22.78 2.54 3.73
CA ASP A 34 23.09 1.25 4.38
C ASP A 34 21.88 0.67 5.15
N MET A 35 20.68 0.89 4.60
CA MET A 35 19.42 0.37 5.11
C MET A 35 19.03 -0.90 4.36
N PRO A 36 18.34 -1.85 5.02
CA PRO A 36 17.92 -3.07 4.36
C PRO A 36 16.91 -2.75 3.25
N GLY A 37 17.14 -3.29 2.05
CA GLY A 37 16.18 -3.22 0.94
C GLY A 37 14.89 -4.01 1.20
N THR A 38 14.81 -4.74 2.33
CA THR A 38 13.60 -5.40 2.81
C THR A 38 13.25 -4.89 4.20
N MET A 39 12.01 -4.46 4.38
CA MET A 39 11.47 -3.96 5.65
C MET A 39 10.29 -4.81 6.08
N ARG A 40 10.16 -5.07 7.38
CA ARG A 40 8.98 -5.71 7.96
C ARG A 40 8.15 -4.67 8.71
N ILE A 41 6.84 -4.67 8.49
CA ILE A 41 5.88 -3.75 9.08
C ILE A 41 4.83 -4.57 9.82
N LEU A 42 4.59 -4.21 11.08
CA LEU A 42 3.50 -4.76 11.89
C LEU A 42 2.41 -3.70 12.04
N TYR A 43 1.19 -4.06 11.65
CA TYR A 43 -0.02 -3.28 11.89
C TYR A 43 -0.72 -3.84 13.13
N LEU A 44 -0.78 -3.05 14.18
CA LEU A 44 -1.54 -3.35 15.38
C LEU A 44 -2.66 -2.31 15.55
N PRO A 45 -3.70 -2.59 16.35
CA PRO A 45 -4.73 -1.61 16.64
C PRO A 45 -4.13 -0.30 17.18
N GLY A 46 -4.20 0.76 16.36
CA GLY A 46 -3.71 2.11 16.69
C GLY A 46 -2.19 2.32 16.70
N ASN A 47 -1.39 1.28 16.45
CA ASN A 47 0.07 1.33 16.49
C ASN A 47 0.70 0.57 15.32
N PHE A 48 1.81 1.09 14.82
CA PHE A 48 2.56 0.50 13.72
C PHE A 48 4.02 0.34 14.14
N TYR A 49 4.65 -0.73 13.69
CA TYR A 49 6.05 -0.96 13.96
C TYR A 49 6.77 -1.27 12.66
N MET A 50 7.88 -0.58 12.41
CA MET A 50 8.74 -0.84 11.27
C MET A 50 10.05 -1.42 11.78
N ASN A 51 10.44 -2.58 11.25
CA ASN A 51 11.75 -3.15 11.51
C ASN A 51 12.75 -2.55 10.52
N VAL A 52 13.81 -1.93 11.06
CA VAL A 52 14.87 -1.27 10.29
C VAL A 52 16.12 -2.14 10.09
N GLY A 53 16.08 -3.40 10.57
CA GLY A 53 17.19 -4.35 10.49
C GLY A 53 18.39 -3.97 11.36
N ASP A 54 19.51 -4.69 11.19
CA ASP A 54 20.74 -4.55 12.00
C ASP A 54 21.71 -3.47 11.43
N GLY A 55 21.25 -2.65 10.50
CA GLY A 55 22.06 -1.72 9.69
C GLY A 55 22.39 -0.40 10.38
N ALA A 56 22.78 0.60 9.57
CA ALA A 56 23.08 1.95 10.06
C ALA A 56 21.94 2.54 10.92
N ALA A 57 20.69 2.36 10.48
CA ALA A 57 19.52 2.81 11.21
C ALA A 57 19.45 2.25 12.64
N ALA A 58 19.72 0.95 12.86
CA ALA A 58 19.72 0.41 14.22
C ALA A 58 20.85 0.98 15.08
N LYS A 59 22.02 1.28 14.51
CA LYS A 59 23.14 1.89 15.26
C LYS A 59 22.77 3.29 15.76
N GLU A 60 22.11 4.09 14.93
CA GLU A 60 21.59 5.40 15.32
C GLU A 60 20.51 5.30 16.41
N LEU A 61 19.73 4.22 16.39
CA LEU A 61 18.71 3.92 17.39
C LEU A 61 19.25 3.17 18.62
N SER A 62 20.54 3.33 18.96
CA SER A 62 21.16 2.66 20.11
C SER A 62 21.03 1.12 20.09
N GLY A 63 21.07 0.53 18.90
CA GLY A 63 20.95 -0.91 18.65
C GLY A 63 19.51 -1.44 18.63
N LYS A 64 18.50 -0.58 18.60
CA LYS A 64 17.08 -1.00 18.51
C LYS A 64 16.70 -1.28 17.06
N HIS A 65 16.01 -2.39 16.83
CA HIS A 65 15.67 -2.83 15.47
C HIS A 65 14.27 -2.37 15.03
N TRP A 66 13.45 -1.87 15.95
CA TRP A 66 12.08 -1.47 15.66
C TRP A 66 11.87 0.01 15.93
N VAL A 67 11.09 0.66 15.07
CA VAL A 67 10.54 1.99 15.32
C VAL A 67 9.03 1.87 15.48
N GLY A 68 8.50 2.37 16.59
CA GLY A 68 7.07 2.43 16.88
C GLY A 68 6.46 3.76 16.49
N TYR A 69 5.31 3.69 15.81
CA TYR A 69 4.53 4.83 15.34
C TYR A 69 3.10 4.71 15.89
N SER A 70 2.64 5.69 16.66
CA SER A 70 1.21 5.84 16.89
C SER A 70 0.58 6.73 15.82
N LEU A 71 -0.73 6.61 15.58
CA LEU A 71 -1.46 7.54 14.71
C LEU A 71 -1.27 9.01 15.13
N LYS A 72 -1.09 9.26 16.43
CA LYS A 72 -0.84 10.60 16.99
C LYS A 72 0.55 11.11 16.61
N ASP A 73 1.58 10.26 16.71
CA ASP A 73 2.95 10.64 16.37
C ASP A 73 3.08 10.90 14.87
N MET A 74 2.41 10.10 14.03
CA MET A 74 2.41 10.31 12.58
C MET A 74 1.80 11.66 12.18
N ALA A 75 0.71 12.08 12.85
CA ALA A 75 0.09 13.38 12.60
C ALA A 75 1.00 14.56 12.97
N LYS A 76 1.89 14.38 13.95
CA LYS A 76 2.88 15.38 14.38
C LYS A 76 4.00 15.58 13.35
N TYR A 77 4.50 14.50 12.74
CA TYR A 77 5.70 14.57 11.88
C TYR A 77 5.45 14.58 10.36
N SER A 78 4.39 13.93 9.89
CA SER A 78 4.14 13.76 8.45
C SER A 78 2.94 14.57 7.92
N GLY A 79 2.32 15.35 8.80
CA GLY A 79 1.07 16.05 8.55
C GLY A 79 -0.06 15.11 8.11
N ASN A 80 -0.99 15.61 7.30
CA ASN A 80 -2.14 14.83 6.83
C ASN A 80 -1.79 13.70 5.84
N SER A 81 -0.55 13.61 5.34
CA SER A 81 -0.19 12.71 4.25
C SER A 81 -0.22 11.23 4.66
N THR A 82 0.40 10.88 5.79
CA THR A 82 0.45 9.49 6.26
C THR A 82 -0.85 9.03 6.90
N ALA A 83 -1.56 9.92 7.61
CA ALA A 83 -2.91 9.63 8.07
C ALA A 83 -3.86 9.32 6.90
N SER A 84 -3.70 10.02 5.77
CA SER A 84 -4.44 9.73 4.54
C SER A 84 -4.03 8.39 3.92
N LEU A 85 -2.74 8.05 3.94
CA LEU A 85 -2.23 6.75 3.46
C LEU A 85 -2.79 5.58 4.28
N MET A 86 -2.81 5.72 5.61
CA MET A 86 -3.37 4.71 6.51
C MET A 86 -4.86 4.55 6.34
N LYS A 87 -5.59 5.67 6.27
CA LYS A 87 -7.01 5.66 5.94
C LYS A 87 -7.27 4.99 4.60
N GLN A 88 -6.43 5.26 3.60
CA GLN A 88 -6.54 4.62 2.29
C GLN A 88 -6.34 3.11 2.41
N LEU A 89 -5.33 2.63 3.14
CA LEU A 89 -5.08 1.19 3.37
C LEU A 89 -6.22 0.50 4.14
N GLU A 90 -6.83 1.19 5.11
CA GLU A 90 -8.03 0.71 5.81
C GLU A 90 -9.25 0.66 4.88
N ASP A 91 -9.37 1.64 3.97
CA ASP A 91 -10.50 1.76 3.05
C ASP A 91 -10.35 0.94 1.75
N THR A 92 -9.17 0.43 1.42
CA THR A 92 -8.92 -0.44 0.26
C THR A 92 -8.88 -1.92 0.64
N THR A 93 -9.98 -2.42 1.20
CA THR A 93 -10.12 -3.87 1.43
C THR A 93 -10.31 -4.60 0.09
N PRO A 94 -9.90 -5.88 -0.02
CA PRO A 94 -10.09 -6.63 -1.26
C PRO A 94 -11.55 -6.68 -1.73
N SER A 95 -12.50 -6.81 -0.79
CA SER A 95 -13.93 -6.79 -1.09
C SER A 95 -14.42 -5.44 -1.62
N LYS A 96 -13.95 -4.32 -1.04
CA LYS A 96 -14.31 -2.98 -1.52
C LYS A 96 -13.76 -2.73 -2.94
N SER A 97 -12.57 -3.22 -3.26
CA SER A 97 -12.03 -3.15 -4.62
C SER A 97 -12.89 -3.92 -5.63
N VAL A 98 -13.39 -5.11 -5.24
CA VAL A 98 -14.35 -5.89 -6.06
C VAL A 98 -15.64 -5.11 -6.28
N ASP A 99 -16.28 -4.66 -5.20
CA ASP A 99 -17.54 -3.92 -5.26
C ASP A 99 -17.42 -2.65 -6.12
N ALA A 100 -16.34 -1.90 -5.92
CA ALA A 100 -16.06 -0.69 -6.67
C ALA A 100 -15.92 -0.98 -8.17
N LEU A 101 -15.15 -2.01 -8.52
CA LEU A 101 -14.95 -2.41 -9.92
C LEU A 101 -16.25 -2.88 -10.55
N LEU A 102 -16.97 -3.81 -9.91
CA LEU A 102 -18.22 -4.37 -10.45
C LEU A 102 -19.32 -3.32 -10.61
N ALA A 103 -19.28 -2.25 -9.81
CA ALA A 103 -20.19 -1.13 -9.97
C ALA A 103 -19.87 -0.25 -11.19
N MET A 104 -18.65 -0.27 -11.75
CA MET A 104 -18.29 0.61 -12.86
C MET A 104 -19.03 0.22 -14.16
N PRO A 105 -19.63 1.17 -14.91
CA PRO A 105 -20.38 0.84 -16.13
C PRO A 105 -19.49 0.35 -17.27
N VAL A 106 -18.19 0.61 -17.18
CA VAL A 106 -17.17 0.14 -18.14
C VAL A 106 -16.67 -1.27 -17.82
N THR A 107 -17.12 -1.87 -16.72
CA THR A 107 -16.68 -3.20 -16.34
C THR A 107 -17.26 -4.25 -17.27
N ARG A 108 -16.35 -5.04 -17.83
CA ARG A 108 -16.64 -6.13 -18.76
C ARG A 108 -16.39 -7.45 -18.04
N ASN A 109 -17.39 -8.31 -18.02
CA ASN A 109 -17.19 -9.71 -17.69
C ASN A 109 -16.61 -10.43 -18.91
N LEU A 110 -15.37 -10.90 -18.79
CA LEU A 110 -14.62 -11.61 -19.83
C LEU A 110 -14.78 -13.13 -19.73
N GLY A 111 -15.53 -13.62 -18.74
CA GLY A 111 -15.89 -15.01 -18.58
C GLY A 111 -14.95 -15.80 -17.67
N PRO A 112 -15.02 -17.14 -17.72
CA PRO A 112 -14.24 -18.01 -16.86
C PRO A 112 -12.73 -17.92 -17.11
N ALA A 113 -11.94 -17.94 -16.04
CA ALA A 113 -10.48 -17.99 -16.06
C ALA A 113 -9.97 -18.88 -14.91
N VAL A 114 -8.74 -19.40 -15.06
CA VAL A 114 -8.08 -20.20 -14.01
C VAL A 114 -6.81 -19.49 -13.59
N ILE A 115 -6.71 -19.14 -12.31
CA ILE A 115 -5.53 -18.51 -11.70
C ILE A 115 -5.01 -19.45 -10.61
N ASN A 116 -3.75 -19.89 -10.73
CA ASN A 116 -3.11 -20.80 -9.78
C ASN A 116 -3.95 -22.05 -9.44
N GLY A 117 -4.67 -22.59 -10.45
CA GLY A 117 -5.55 -23.76 -10.29
C GLY A 117 -6.94 -23.47 -9.71
N VAL A 118 -7.24 -22.22 -9.35
CA VAL A 118 -8.54 -21.78 -8.84
C VAL A 118 -9.42 -21.28 -9.98
N GLN A 119 -10.67 -21.77 -10.06
CA GLN A 119 -11.65 -21.26 -11.01
C GLN A 119 -12.15 -19.87 -10.59
N THR A 120 -12.16 -18.95 -11.55
CA THR A 120 -12.53 -17.55 -11.35
C THR A 120 -13.34 -17.03 -12.52
N THR A 121 -13.98 -15.88 -12.34
CA THR A 121 -14.52 -15.03 -13.40
C THR A 121 -13.58 -13.83 -13.56
N HIS A 122 -13.20 -13.53 -14.80
CA HIS A 122 -12.36 -12.39 -15.15
C HIS A 122 -13.21 -11.17 -15.45
N PHE A 123 -12.99 -10.09 -14.71
CA PHE A 123 -13.56 -8.78 -14.97
C PHE A 123 -12.47 -7.80 -15.36
N GLN A 124 -12.80 -6.88 -16.27
CA GLN A 124 -11.90 -5.82 -16.68
C GLN A 124 -12.61 -4.47 -16.73
N ALA A 125 -11.96 -3.41 -16.25
CA ALA A 125 -12.37 -2.03 -16.48
C ALA A 125 -11.21 -1.21 -17.04
N LEU A 126 -11.53 -0.30 -17.96
CA LEU A 126 -10.61 0.74 -18.41
C LEU A 126 -11.13 2.09 -17.93
N VAL A 127 -10.30 2.84 -17.22
CA VAL A 127 -10.57 4.19 -16.76
C VAL A 127 -9.61 5.14 -17.44
N SER A 128 -10.14 6.13 -18.15
CA SER A 128 -9.35 7.20 -18.77
C SER A 128 -10.08 8.53 -18.59
N LEU A 129 -9.35 9.64 -18.73
CA LEU A 129 -9.99 10.96 -18.67
C LEU A 129 -11.05 11.16 -19.76
N ASP A 130 -10.90 10.49 -20.90
CA ASP A 130 -11.83 10.53 -22.03
C ASP A 130 -13.12 9.77 -21.75
N ASN A 131 -13.04 8.64 -21.03
CA ASN A 131 -14.21 7.82 -20.74
C ASN A 131 -14.84 8.09 -19.36
N LEU A 132 -14.16 8.87 -18.50
CA LEU A 132 -14.66 9.27 -17.18
C LEU A 132 -15.96 10.08 -17.27
N ASP A 133 -16.07 10.98 -18.24
CA ASP A 133 -17.29 11.77 -18.40
C ASP A 133 -18.42 11.00 -19.07
N ALA A 134 -18.07 10.06 -19.97
CA ALA A 134 -19.03 9.35 -20.81
C ALA A 134 -19.61 8.08 -20.17
N THR A 135 -18.75 7.18 -19.67
CA THR A 135 -19.15 5.82 -19.30
C THR A 135 -18.64 5.43 -17.91
N ALA A 136 -17.32 5.54 -17.66
CA ALA A 136 -16.72 5.06 -16.41
C ALA A 136 -17.22 5.83 -15.18
N GLY A 137 -17.44 7.13 -15.32
CA GLY A 137 -17.92 7.98 -14.23
C GLY A 137 -19.42 8.25 -14.25
N ARG A 138 -20.24 7.51 -15.00
CA ARG A 138 -21.67 7.85 -15.15
C ARG A 138 -22.44 7.88 -13.83
N GLN A 139 -22.07 7.03 -12.87
CA GLN A 139 -22.63 7.06 -11.50
C GLN A 139 -21.90 8.03 -10.54
N LEU A 140 -20.77 8.60 -10.95
CA LEU A 140 -20.01 9.51 -10.12
C LEU A 140 -20.62 10.90 -10.17
N THR A 141 -20.70 11.54 -9.01
CA THR A 141 -21.00 12.97 -8.87
C THR A 141 -19.91 13.81 -9.54
N ALA A 142 -20.23 15.07 -9.84
CA ALA A 142 -19.25 16.01 -10.40
C ALA A 142 -18.01 16.16 -9.50
N ALA A 143 -18.21 16.14 -8.17
CA ALA A 143 -17.13 16.22 -7.20
C ALA A 143 -16.21 14.97 -7.23
N GLU A 144 -16.78 13.78 -7.37
CA GLU A 144 -16.01 12.54 -7.50
C GLU A 144 -15.23 12.48 -8.82
N LYS A 145 -15.86 12.87 -9.94
CA LYS A 145 -15.15 12.99 -11.23
C LYS A 145 -13.99 13.98 -11.14
N ALA A 146 -14.20 15.14 -10.50
CA ALA A 146 -13.14 16.13 -10.30
C ALA A 146 -11.99 15.57 -9.45
N ARG A 147 -12.29 14.79 -8.40
CA ARG A 147 -11.27 14.10 -7.58
C ARG A 147 -10.48 13.07 -8.40
N VAL A 148 -11.14 12.24 -9.20
CA VAL A 148 -10.45 11.28 -10.08
C VAL A 148 -9.53 12.00 -11.05
N ARG A 149 -10.03 13.06 -11.72
CA ARG A 149 -9.26 13.86 -12.67
C ARG A 149 -8.04 14.53 -12.02
N ALA A 150 -8.21 15.07 -10.81
CA ALA A 150 -7.12 15.64 -10.03
C ALA A 150 -6.07 14.58 -9.63
N ASN A 151 -6.51 13.39 -9.22
CA ASN A 151 -5.61 12.29 -8.87
C ASN A 151 -4.82 11.80 -10.10
N PHE A 152 -5.48 11.62 -11.25
CA PHE A 152 -4.84 11.23 -12.50
C PHE A 152 -3.81 12.27 -12.94
N SER A 153 -4.20 13.55 -12.94
CA SER A 153 -3.30 14.65 -13.29
C SER A 153 -2.10 14.75 -12.35
N LYS A 154 -2.32 14.67 -11.03
CA LYS A 154 -1.24 14.73 -10.03
C LYS A 154 -0.25 13.58 -10.17
N ALA A 155 -0.74 12.38 -10.50
CA ALA A 155 0.08 11.19 -10.68
C ALA A 155 0.63 11.03 -12.11
N GLY A 156 0.32 11.95 -13.03
CA GLY A 156 0.71 11.86 -14.44
C GLY A 156 0.09 10.67 -15.18
N ILE A 157 -1.05 10.15 -14.71
CA ILE A 157 -1.76 8.99 -15.26
C ILE A 157 -2.69 9.44 -16.40
N THR A 158 -2.59 8.79 -17.55
CA THR A 158 -3.49 9.01 -18.69
C THR A 158 -4.64 7.99 -18.72
N SER A 159 -4.34 6.73 -18.40
CA SER A 159 -5.31 5.66 -18.27
C SER A 159 -4.90 4.62 -17.23
N GLU A 160 -5.90 3.90 -16.72
CA GLU A 160 -5.75 2.79 -15.79
C GLU A 160 -6.61 1.62 -16.28
N THR A 161 -5.99 0.46 -16.47
CA THR A 161 -6.66 -0.82 -16.73
C THR A 161 -6.64 -1.65 -15.46
N ILE A 162 -7.81 -2.14 -15.07
CA ILE A 162 -8.01 -2.96 -13.88
C ILE A 162 -8.50 -4.32 -14.36
N ASP A 163 -7.74 -5.37 -14.06
CA ASP A 163 -8.16 -6.76 -14.22
C ASP A 163 -8.39 -7.38 -12.84
N LEU A 164 -9.53 -8.03 -12.65
CA LEU A 164 -9.90 -8.67 -11.40
C LEU A 164 -10.38 -10.10 -11.65
N PHE A 165 -9.86 -11.04 -10.88
CA PHE A 165 -10.18 -12.46 -10.97
C PHE A 165 -10.87 -12.88 -9.68
N VAL A 166 -12.16 -13.20 -9.77
CA VAL A 166 -13.02 -13.44 -8.60
C VAL A 166 -13.53 -14.87 -8.60
N THR A 167 -13.51 -15.56 -7.46
CA THR A 167 -14.11 -16.89 -7.30
C THR A 167 -15.65 -16.83 -7.37
N LYS A 168 -16.30 -17.99 -7.39
CA LYS A 168 -17.76 -18.10 -7.28
C LYS A 168 -18.34 -17.57 -5.96
N ASP A 169 -17.49 -17.43 -4.94
CA ASP A 169 -17.87 -16.97 -3.60
C ASP A 169 -17.53 -15.48 -3.40
N ASP A 170 -17.36 -14.75 -4.51
CA ASP A 170 -17.03 -13.32 -4.56
C ASP A 170 -15.70 -12.93 -3.87
N LEU A 171 -14.79 -13.91 -3.70
CA LEU A 171 -13.43 -13.67 -3.20
C LEU A 171 -12.48 -13.36 -4.36
N PRO A 172 -11.79 -12.20 -4.38
CA PRO A 172 -10.77 -11.92 -5.38
C PRO A 172 -9.54 -12.81 -5.15
N ILE A 173 -8.96 -13.38 -6.19
CA ILE A 173 -7.72 -14.18 -6.10
C ILE A 173 -6.54 -13.40 -6.67
N GLN A 174 -6.80 -12.53 -7.63
CA GLN A 174 -5.80 -11.65 -8.21
C GLN A 174 -6.44 -10.35 -8.70
N GLU A 175 -5.73 -9.26 -8.51
CA GLU A 175 -5.97 -7.95 -9.09
C GLU A 175 -4.72 -7.52 -9.84
N SER A 176 -4.87 -6.99 -11.05
CA SER A 176 -3.79 -6.38 -11.83
C SER A 176 -4.19 -4.97 -12.22
N LEU A 177 -3.40 -4.00 -11.80
CA LEU A 177 -3.54 -2.58 -12.15
C LEU A 177 -2.43 -2.20 -13.10
N VAL A 178 -2.78 -1.76 -14.30
CA VAL A 178 -1.84 -1.20 -15.28
C VAL A 178 -2.19 0.26 -15.48
N LYS A 179 -1.26 1.15 -15.12
CA LYS A 179 -1.39 2.60 -15.27
C LYS A 179 -0.44 3.07 -16.34
N GLU A 180 -0.97 3.75 -17.34
CA GLU A 180 -0.16 4.48 -18.31
C GLU A 180 0.17 5.86 -17.74
N THR A 181 1.46 6.18 -17.62
CA THR A 181 1.91 7.46 -17.10
C THR A 181 2.88 8.14 -18.06
N ALA A 182 3.10 9.45 -17.88
CA ALA A 182 4.11 10.19 -18.63
C ALA A 182 5.53 9.63 -18.45
N ALA A 183 5.82 8.96 -17.33
CA ALA A 183 7.11 8.33 -17.03
C ALA A 183 7.21 6.88 -17.53
N GLY A 184 6.15 6.34 -18.15
CA GLY A 184 6.06 4.96 -18.60
C GLY A 184 4.94 4.17 -17.91
N GLN A 185 4.84 2.89 -18.26
CA GLN A 185 3.79 2.01 -17.73
C GLN A 185 4.16 1.55 -16.31
N MET A 186 3.22 1.72 -15.37
CA MET A 186 3.31 1.15 -14.04
C MET A 186 2.35 -0.04 -13.91
N LYS A 187 2.85 -1.17 -13.44
CA LYS A 187 2.05 -2.38 -13.22
C LYS A 187 2.15 -2.85 -11.79
N THR A 188 0.99 -3.09 -11.17
CA THR A 188 0.86 -3.70 -9.85
C THR A 188 0.03 -4.97 -9.98
N ILE A 189 0.52 -6.08 -9.44
CA ILE A 189 -0.25 -7.31 -9.30
C ILE A 189 -0.36 -7.62 -7.81
N THR A 190 -1.58 -7.83 -7.34
CA THR A 190 -1.87 -8.26 -5.98
C THR A 190 -2.58 -9.61 -6.05
N THR A 191 -2.07 -10.61 -5.34
CA THR A 191 -2.70 -11.94 -5.22
C THR A 191 -3.18 -12.16 -3.80
N TYR A 192 -4.38 -12.71 -3.64
CA TYR A 192 -4.96 -13.01 -2.34
C TYR A 192 -5.17 -14.52 -2.19
N SER A 193 -4.92 -15.02 -0.98
CA SER A 193 -5.06 -16.42 -0.60
C SER A 193 -5.43 -16.53 0.88
N ASP A 194 -5.72 -17.75 1.33
CA ASP A 194 -5.84 -18.09 2.76
C ASP A 194 -6.87 -17.22 3.50
N TYR A 195 -8.02 -16.98 2.87
CA TYR A 195 -9.11 -16.22 3.46
C TYR A 195 -9.60 -16.85 4.77
N GLY A 196 -9.84 -16.00 5.78
CA GLY A 196 -10.40 -16.41 7.07
C GLY A 196 -9.38 -16.88 8.12
N VAL A 197 -8.07 -16.75 7.86
CA VAL A 197 -7.03 -17.02 8.87
C VAL A 197 -7.06 -15.99 10.00
N ALA A 198 -6.70 -16.42 11.21
CA ALA A 198 -6.57 -15.53 12.36
C ALA A 198 -5.28 -14.69 12.27
N VAL A 199 -5.41 -13.37 12.45
CA VAL A 199 -4.29 -12.42 12.31
C VAL A 199 -4.07 -11.68 13.63
N HIS A 200 -2.98 -12.01 14.32
CA HIS A 200 -2.65 -11.47 15.63
C HIS A 200 -1.15 -11.13 15.73
N PRO A 201 -0.67 -10.09 15.02
CA PRO A 201 0.71 -9.64 15.17
C PRO A 201 0.95 -9.18 16.61
N LYS A 202 2.14 -9.48 17.14
CA LYS A 202 2.56 -9.06 18.48
C LYS A 202 3.47 -7.84 18.38
N ALA A 203 3.31 -6.91 19.31
CA ALA A 203 4.23 -5.79 19.42
C ALA A 203 5.67 -6.31 19.64
N PRO A 204 6.67 -5.67 19.04
CA PRO A 204 8.06 -5.98 19.34
C PRO A 204 8.40 -5.69 20.82
N PRO A 205 9.47 -6.28 21.36
CA PRO A 205 9.90 -5.99 22.73
C PRO A 205 10.23 -4.51 22.93
N ALA A 206 9.79 -3.93 24.05
CA ALA A 206 10.01 -2.51 24.34
C ALA A 206 11.50 -2.13 24.42
N TYR A 207 12.37 -3.04 24.89
CA TYR A 207 13.81 -2.80 24.91
C TYR A 207 14.40 -2.66 23.51
N ASP A 208 13.77 -3.30 22.51
CA ASP A 208 14.20 -3.36 21.12
C ASP A 208 13.43 -2.38 20.20
N THR A 209 12.58 -1.55 20.80
CA THR A 209 11.76 -0.58 20.08
C THR A 209 12.18 0.83 20.46
N ALA A 210 12.42 1.66 19.46
CA ALA A 210 12.56 3.10 19.56
C ALA A 210 11.21 3.76 19.27
N SER A 211 10.95 4.89 19.92
CA SER A 211 9.87 5.80 19.57
C SER A 211 10.20 6.58 18.30
N LEU A 212 9.18 7.09 17.62
CA LEU A 212 9.38 7.99 16.48
C LEU A 212 10.18 9.25 16.86
N ASP A 213 9.96 9.79 18.06
CA ASP A 213 10.71 10.96 18.55
C ASP A 213 12.21 10.65 18.65
N GLU A 214 12.59 9.47 19.13
CA GLU A 214 13.99 9.02 19.17
C GLU A 214 14.57 8.87 17.75
N ALA A 215 13.81 8.29 16.82
CA ALA A 215 14.26 8.08 15.44
C ALA A 215 14.43 9.38 14.64
N MET A 216 13.61 10.40 14.90
CA MET A 216 13.76 11.69 14.22
C MET A 216 14.93 12.50 14.78
N ASN A 217 15.16 12.44 16.10
CA ASN A 217 16.27 13.16 16.73
C ASN A 217 17.64 12.53 16.41
N SER A 218 17.70 11.26 16.06
CA SER A 218 18.95 10.61 15.66
C SER A 218 19.40 10.98 14.24
N GLY A 219 18.47 11.34 13.35
CA GLY A 219 18.76 11.75 11.96
C GLY A 219 19.21 13.21 11.81
N ASP A 220 18.94 14.08 12.78
CA ASP A 220 19.33 15.51 12.79
C ASP A 220 20.78 15.75 13.29
N GLY A 221 21.56 14.68 13.50
CA GLY A 221 22.91 14.74 14.06
C GLY A 221 24.05 14.95 13.05
N SER A 222 23.78 15.12 11.75
CA SER A 222 24.81 15.25 10.71
C SER A 222 25.12 16.70 10.31
N ASP A 223 25.15 17.64 11.25
CA ASP A 223 25.63 19.01 10.98
C ASP A 223 26.25 19.65 12.24
N ASP A 224 27.30 19.04 12.78
CA ASP A 224 28.34 19.78 13.52
C ASP A 224 29.66 19.01 13.56
N SER A 225 30.52 19.26 12.58
CA SER A 225 31.96 19.15 12.80
C SER A 225 32.65 20.29 12.08
N GLY A 226 32.68 21.45 12.74
CA GLY A 226 33.66 22.47 12.44
C GLY A 226 35.09 21.94 12.59
N TYR A 227 35.94 22.29 11.62
CA TYR A 227 37.31 22.77 11.80
C TYR A 227 37.76 23.49 10.55
#